data_AF-F2QNI3-F1
#
_entry.id   AF-F2QNI3-F1
#
_cell.length_a   1.000
_cell.length_b   1.000
_cell.length_c   1.000
_cell.angle_alpha   90.00
_cell.angle_beta   90.00
_cell.angle_gamma   90.00
#
_symmetry.space_group_name_H-M   'P 1'
#
loop_
_entity.id
_entity.type
_entity.pdbx_description
1 polymer ?
#
loop_
_entity_poly.entity_id
_entity_poly.type
_entity_poly.pdbx_seq_one_letter_code
_entity_poly.pdbx_strand_id
1 'polypeptide(L)'
;MKLISVGIVTTLLTLASCLKIKNGIVSVGQEEFAFGTKSIPLYRNQDIKVEFSLKTDEGKFPQQVALSLDSESASEIVYPKLSGSKAQFTIPVKKLSGAIKSQPFDLTLIAGDVDTSKNLQEFIASILPVEKLTTYEPPVRLEAKEEIRHIFRQQESTVPAGLSLIFIGGIAAILAGLLITWTVSDSYNLKNFPSSSCQKIWHVLFLGSIVGLEGIFVQYYLGSSIFDTLFKASIVGSVGLVAGSRVLRR
;
A
#
# COMPACT_ATOMS: atom_id res chain seq x y z
N MET A 1 72.77 17.32 11.92
CA MET A 1 71.84 16.64 10.98
C MET A 1 72.18 15.15 10.80
N LYS A 2 72.38 14.38 11.88
CA LYS A 2 72.69 12.93 11.83
C LYS A 2 72.03 12.07 12.93
N LEU A 3 71.29 12.67 13.87
CA LEU A 3 70.65 11.95 14.99
C LEU A 3 69.17 11.61 14.75
N ILE A 4 68.53 12.23 13.75
CA ILE A 4 67.10 12.02 13.47
C ILE A 4 66.88 10.81 12.56
N SER A 5 67.88 10.41 11.75
CA SER A 5 67.73 9.29 10.81
C SER A 5 67.89 7.91 11.47
N VAL A 6 68.60 7.79 12.60
CA VAL A 6 68.84 6.50 13.25
C VAL A 6 67.59 6.02 14.00
N GLY A 7 66.87 6.93 14.66
CA GLY A 7 65.64 6.61 15.39
C GLY A 7 64.53 6.05 14.51
N ILE A 8 64.34 6.62 13.30
CA ILE A 8 63.30 6.22 12.34
C ILE A 8 63.59 4.83 11.76
N VAL A 9 64.87 4.46 11.59
CA VAL A 9 65.27 3.13 11.09
C VAL A 9 65.11 2.07 12.18
N THR A 10 65.36 2.39 13.46
CA THR A 10 65.15 1.45 14.57
C THR A 10 63.68 1.23 14.92
N THR A 11 62.80 2.22 14.72
CA THR A 11 61.34 2.02 14.91
C THR A 11 60.68 1.24 13.78
N LEU A 12 61.32 1.14 12.61
CA LEU A 12 60.83 0.28 11.52
C LEU A 12 61.17 -1.20 11.71
N LEU A 13 62.17 -1.53 12.53
CA LEU A 13 62.70 -2.89 12.66
C LEU A 13 62.01 -3.76 13.71
N THR A 14 61.08 -3.22 14.50
CA THR A 14 60.33 -3.96 15.55
C THR A 14 58.97 -4.49 15.10
N LEU A 15 58.61 -4.36 13.82
CA LEU A 15 57.33 -4.82 13.25
C LEU A 15 57.29 -6.31 12.84
N ALA A 16 58.14 -7.17 13.41
CA ALA A 16 58.28 -8.55 12.94
C ALA A 16 58.09 -9.61 14.01
N SER A 17 56.99 -9.51 14.77
CA SER A 17 56.40 -10.66 15.47
C SER A 17 54.88 -10.67 15.25
N CYS A 18 54.49 -10.47 13.99
CA CYS A 18 53.09 -10.60 13.58
C CYS A 18 52.73 -12.09 13.49
N LEU A 19 51.55 -12.44 14.00
CA LEU A 19 50.95 -13.76 13.84
C LEU A 19 50.82 -14.06 12.34
N LYS A 20 51.58 -15.02 11.81
CA LYS A 20 51.55 -15.37 10.38
C LYS A 20 50.80 -16.68 10.17
N ILE A 21 49.90 -16.71 9.20
CA ILE A 21 49.25 -17.96 8.77
C ILE A 21 50.29 -18.82 8.03
N LYS A 22 50.47 -20.07 8.44
CA LYS A 22 51.44 -20.99 7.80
C LYS A 22 50.89 -21.55 6.50
N ASN A 23 49.69 -22.11 6.59
CA ASN A 23 48.94 -22.81 5.56
C ASN A 23 47.47 -22.73 5.97
N GLY A 24 46.63 -22.29 5.06
CA GLY A 24 45.18 -22.28 5.24
C GLY A 24 44.51 -22.66 3.94
N ILE A 25 43.47 -23.48 4.05
CA ILE A 25 42.72 -24.03 2.93
C ILE A 25 41.26 -23.64 3.13
N VAL A 26 40.67 -23.06 2.09
CA VAL A 26 39.21 -22.88 1.98
C VAL A 26 38.70 -24.02 1.11
N SER A 27 37.89 -24.90 1.68
CA SER A 27 37.23 -25.96 0.94
C SER A 27 35.77 -25.59 0.69
N VAL A 28 35.35 -25.62 -0.57
CA VAL A 28 33.94 -25.46 -0.95
C VAL A 28 33.49 -26.75 -1.62
N GLY A 29 32.65 -27.52 -0.92
CA GLY A 29 32.30 -28.87 -1.37
C GLY A 29 33.50 -29.85 -1.35
N GLN A 30 33.97 -30.28 -2.52
CA GLN A 30 35.13 -31.17 -2.70
C GLN A 30 36.38 -30.45 -3.23
N GLU A 31 36.28 -29.16 -3.54
CA GLU A 31 37.39 -28.37 -4.11
C GLU A 31 38.11 -27.59 -3.01
N GLU A 32 39.45 -27.61 -3.03
CA GLU A 32 40.32 -26.93 -2.07
C GLU A 32 40.99 -25.73 -2.74
N PHE A 33 40.89 -24.56 -2.09
CA PHE A 33 41.46 -23.31 -2.55
C PHE A 33 42.44 -22.74 -1.52
N ALA A 34 43.54 -22.19 -2.02
CA ALA A 34 44.51 -21.49 -1.17
C ALA A 34 43.97 -20.10 -0.76
N PHE A 35 44.44 -19.61 0.39
CA PHE A 35 44.14 -18.27 0.88
C PHE A 35 44.65 -17.19 -0.10
N GLY A 36 43.87 -16.13 -0.29
CA GLY A 36 44.09 -15.06 -1.27
C GLY A 36 43.32 -15.22 -2.58
N THR A 37 42.51 -16.28 -2.72
CA THR A 37 41.71 -16.53 -3.93
C THR A 37 40.50 -15.59 -4.01
N LYS A 38 40.43 -14.76 -5.06
CA LYS A 38 39.41 -13.72 -5.22
C LYS A 38 38.08 -14.16 -5.83
N SER A 39 37.90 -15.43 -6.16
CA SER A 39 36.68 -15.90 -6.84
C SER A 39 36.51 -17.40 -6.64
N ILE A 40 35.70 -17.78 -5.65
CA ILE A 40 35.33 -19.18 -5.40
C ILE A 40 33.82 -19.34 -5.67
N PRO A 41 33.41 -20.20 -6.63
CA PRO A 41 32.00 -20.43 -6.92
C PRO A 41 31.32 -21.17 -5.76
N LEU A 42 30.16 -20.69 -5.31
CA LEU A 42 29.35 -21.34 -4.28
C LEU A 42 28.03 -21.85 -4.85
N TYR A 43 27.75 -23.13 -4.63
CA TYR A 43 26.50 -23.80 -5.02
C TYR A 43 25.59 -24.06 -3.81
N ARG A 44 24.27 -24.18 -4.06
CA ARG A 44 23.21 -24.27 -3.02
C ARG A 44 23.37 -25.40 -2.00
N ASN A 45 23.97 -26.51 -2.39
CA ASN A 45 24.09 -27.72 -1.58
C ASN A 45 25.53 -27.99 -1.08
N GLN A 46 26.41 -27.00 -1.17
CA GLN A 46 27.79 -27.14 -0.69
C GLN A 46 27.95 -26.42 0.65
N ASP A 47 28.78 -27.00 1.50
CA ASP A 47 29.20 -26.36 2.75
C ASP A 47 30.56 -25.70 2.54
N ILE A 48 30.74 -24.52 3.14
CA ILE A 48 32.04 -23.84 3.16
C ILE A 48 32.77 -24.32 4.40
N LYS A 49 33.95 -24.91 4.21
CA LYS A 49 34.86 -25.29 5.28
C LYS A 49 36.12 -24.47 5.19
N VAL A 50 36.54 -23.87 6.30
CA VAL A 50 37.82 -23.16 6.36
C VAL A 50 38.66 -23.84 7.44
N GLU A 51 39.81 -24.36 7.02
CA GLU A 51 40.78 -24.99 7.90
C GLU A 51 42.09 -24.23 7.82
N PHE A 52 42.63 -23.86 8.97
CA PHE A 52 43.91 -23.16 9.03
C PHE A 52 44.67 -23.57 10.27
N SER A 53 46.00 -23.48 10.16
CA SER A 53 46.92 -23.67 11.27
C SER A 53 47.68 -22.36 11.49
N LEU A 54 47.54 -21.82 12.69
CA LEU A 54 48.26 -20.62 13.12
C LEU A 54 49.70 -20.99 13.47
N LYS A 55 50.67 -20.20 12.99
CA LYS A 55 52.06 -20.26 13.43
C LYS A 55 52.26 -19.16 14.47
N THR A 56 52.40 -19.56 15.72
CA THR A 56 52.78 -18.67 16.82
C THR A 56 54.18 -19.04 17.29
N ASP A 57 55.06 -18.05 17.47
CA ASP A 57 56.44 -18.24 17.94
C ASP A 57 56.51 -18.89 19.35
N GLU A 58 55.43 -18.82 20.12
CA GLU A 58 55.31 -19.34 21.49
C GLU A 58 54.30 -20.51 21.65
N GLY A 59 53.72 -21.02 20.57
CA GLY A 59 52.73 -22.12 20.64
C GLY A 59 51.40 -21.81 21.36
N LYS A 60 51.13 -20.54 21.70
CA LYS A 60 49.85 -20.08 22.28
C LYS A 60 48.85 -19.71 21.18
N PHE A 61 47.60 -20.16 21.34
CA PHE A 61 46.48 -19.78 20.47
C PHE A 61 45.90 -18.42 20.89
N PRO A 62 45.47 -17.57 19.94
CA PRO A 62 44.80 -16.32 20.25
C PRO A 62 43.48 -16.58 20.98
N GLN A 63 43.11 -15.67 21.88
CA GLN A 63 41.93 -15.81 22.74
C GLN A 63 40.60 -15.78 21.96
N GLN A 64 40.54 -15.01 20.88
CA GLN A 64 39.38 -14.93 20.00
C GLN A 64 39.78 -15.20 18.56
N VAL A 65 38.99 -16.03 17.88
CA VAL A 65 39.06 -16.24 16.44
C VAL A 65 37.63 -16.19 15.91
N ALA A 66 37.41 -15.35 14.91
CA ALA A 66 36.13 -15.20 14.22
C ALA A 66 36.37 -15.09 12.71
N LEU A 67 35.38 -15.49 11.95
CA LEU A 67 35.33 -15.34 10.50
C LEU A 67 34.24 -14.33 10.18
N SER A 68 34.62 -13.19 9.62
CA SER A 68 33.68 -12.18 9.12
C SER A 68 33.28 -12.52 7.69
N LEU A 69 31.99 -12.50 7.41
CA LEU A 69 31.38 -12.63 6.09
C LEU A 69 30.77 -11.28 5.75
N ASP A 70 31.45 -10.53 4.90
CA ASP A 70 31.07 -9.16 4.58
C ASP A 70 30.53 -9.07 3.16
N SER A 71 29.32 -8.54 3.01
CA SER A 71 28.67 -8.24 1.75
C SER A 71 28.20 -6.79 1.74
N GLU A 72 27.88 -6.23 0.57
CA GLU A 72 27.46 -4.82 0.48
C GLU A 72 26.22 -4.50 1.32
N SER A 73 25.33 -5.48 1.48
CA SER A 73 24.05 -5.29 2.17
C SER A 73 24.02 -5.79 3.62
N ALA A 74 24.97 -6.64 4.03
CA ALA A 74 24.97 -7.26 5.36
C ALA A 74 26.37 -7.79 5.73
N SER A 75 26.64 -7.85 7.03
CA SER A 75 27.82 -8.48 7.62
C SER A 75 27.40 -9.54 8.64
N GLU A 76 28.00 -10.72 8.57
CA GLU A 76 27.79 -11.82 9.52
C GLU A 76 29.11 -12.28 10.12
N ILE A 77 29.09 -12.73 11.38
CA ILE A 77 30.28 -13.25 12.07
C ILE A 77 30.02 -14.70 12.45
N VAL A 78 30.95 -15.58 12.06
CA VAL A 78 30.93 -17.00 12.40
C VAL A 78 32.10 -17.34 13.32
N TYR A 79 31.81 -18.13 14.36
CA TYR A 79 32.80 -18.62 15.30
C TYR A 79 33.21 -20.07 15.01
N PRO A 80 34.48 -20.45 15.24
CA PRO A 80 34.97 -21.78 14.91
C PRO A 80 34.51 -22.82 15.91
N LYS A 81 34.60 -24.10 15.52
CA LYS A 81 34.66 -25.21 16.46
C LYS A 81 36.14 -25.53 16.70
N LEU A 82 36.60 -25.40 17.95
CA LEU A 82 37.99 -25.63 18.32
C LEU A 82 38.25 -27.13 18.55
N SER A 83 39.29 -27.68 17.91
CA SER A 83 39.80 -29.03 18.16
C SER A 83 41.33 -28.99 18.29
N GLY A 84 41.81 -28.73 19.51
CA GLY A 84 43.25 -28.65 19.82
C GLY A 84 43.96 -27.51 19.07
N SER A 85 45.06 -27.82 18.36
CA SER A 85 45.87 -26.84 17.61
C SER A 85 45.36 -26.54 16.19
N LYS A 86 44.15 -26.97 15.85
CA LYS A 86 43.53 -26.73 14.54
C LYS A 86 42.16 -26.10 14.76
N ALA A 87 41.91 -25.00 14.07
CA ALA A 87 40.60 -24.36 14.04
C ALA A 87 39.91 -24.74 12.73
N GLN A 88 38.69 -25.29 12.86
CA GLN A 88 37.85 -25.65 11.74
C GLN A 88 36.57 -24.82 11.79
N PHE A 89 36.31 -24.07 10.72
CA PHE A 89 35.02 -23.45 10.47
C PHE A 89 34.22 -24.33 9.54
N THR A 90 32.99 -24.65 9.90
CA THR A 90 32.04 -25.32 9.00
C THR A 90 30.80 -24.45 8.92
N ILE A 91 30.63 -23.79 7.78
CA ILE A 91 29.50 -22.91 7.50
C ILE A 91 28.57 -23.65 6.54
N PRO A 92 27.46 -24.22 7.05
CA PRO A 92 26.44 -24.77 6.19
C PRO A 92 25.68 -23.63 5.51
N VAL A 93 25.60 -23.66 4.18
CA VAL A 93 24.91 -22.60 3.40
C VAL A 93 23.46 -22.43 3.84
N LYS A 94 22.80 -23.46 4.36
CA LYS A 94 21.43 -23.35 4.91
C LYS A 94 21.31 -22.34 6.06
N LYS A 95 22.34 -22.16 6.88
CA LYS A 95 22.31 -21.29 8.09
C LYS A 95 22.68 -19.83 7.84
N LEU A 96 23.25 -19.50 6.68
CA LEU A 96 23.53 -18.12 6.29
C LEU A 96 22.21 -17.33 6.14
N SER A 97 22.21 -16.03 6.40
CA SER A 97 21.03 -15.21 6.09
C SER A 97 20.77 -15.13 4.58
N GLY A 98 19.54 -14.74 4.22
CA GLY A 98 19.20 -14.45 2.83
C GLY A 98 20.02 -13.30 2.25
N ALA A 99 20.45 -12.33 3.08
CA ALA A 99 21.21 -11.17 2.62
C ALA A 99 22.59 -11.56 2.08
N ILE A 100 23.37 -12.33 2.86
CA ILE A 100 24.70 -12.82 2.46
C ILE A 100 24.62 -13.79 1.26
N LYS A 101 23.55 -14.59 1.16
CA LYS A 101 23.34 -15.53 0.04
C LYS A 101 23.04 -14.85 -1.30
N SER A 102 22.54 -13.62 -1.26
CA SER A 102 22.01 -12.93 -2.44
C SER A 102 23.08 -12.20 -3.25
N GLN A 103 24.23 -11.94 -2.64
CA GLN A 103 25.31 -11.12 -3.19
C GLN A 103 26.67 -11.81 -2.97
N PRO A 104 27.72 -11.43 -3.74
CA PRO A 104 29.11 -11.74 -3.40
C PRO A 104 29.44 -11.34 -1.97
N PHE A 105 30.27 -12.14 -1.30
CA PHE A 105 30.74 -11.82 0.04
C PHE A 105 32.19 -12.22 0.26
N ASP A 106 32.88 -11.45 1.08
CA ASP A 106 34.29 -11.60 1.41
C ASP A 106 34.45 -12.31 2.75
N LEU A 107 35.36 -13.28 2.79
CA LEU A 107 35.77 -13.98 4.00
C LEU A 107 37.01 -13.32 4.58
N THR A 108 36.88 -12.77 5.78
CA THR A 108 38.00 -12.18 6.53
C THR A 108 38.22 -12.92 7.84
N LEU A 109 39.42 -13.46 8.04
CA LEU A 109 39.83 -14.04 9.31
C LEU A 109 40.17 -12.92 10.27
N ILE A 110 39.56 -12.94 11.45
CA ILE A 110 39.87 -12.03 12.55
C ILE A 110 40.34 -12.89 13.72
N ALA A 111 41.60 -12.76 14.10
CA ALA A 111 42.15 -13.33 15.32
C ALA A 111 42.63 -12.22 16.25
N GLY A 112 42.22 -12.28 17.50
CA GLY A 112 42.51 -11.28 18.52
C GLY A 112 42.97 -11.90 19.83
N ASP A 113 43.92 -11.26 20.49
CA ASP A 113 44.41 -11.61 21.81
C ASP A 113 44.61 -10.34 22.65
N VAL A 114 44.78 -10.48 23.97
CA VAL A 114 45.06 -9.34 24.87
C VAL A 114 46.36 -8.64 24.47
N ASP A 115 47.31 -9.40 23.94
CA ASP A 115 48.53 -8.89 23.35
C ASP A 115 48.28 -8.42 21.91
N THR A 116 48.32 -7.10 21.71
CA THR A 116 48.02 -6.45 20.42
C THR A 116 48.98 -6.88 19.31
N SER A 117 50.19 -7.34 19.65
CA SER A 117 51.15 -7.85 18.67
C SER A 117 50.68 -9.14 17.98
N LYS A 118 49.71 -9.83 18.57
CA LYS A 118 49.16 -11.12 18.10
C LYS A 118 47.82 -10.98 17.38
N ASN A 119 47.36 -9.76 17.12
CA ASN A 119 46.15 -9.50 16.36
C ASN A 119 46.39 -9.68 14.86
N LEU A 120 45.47 -10.35 14.20
CA LEU A 120 45.53 -10.62 12.77
C LEU A 120 44.16 -10.39 12.14
N GLN A 121 44.14 -9.56 11.10
CA GLN A 121 43.01 -9.43 10.20
C GLN A 121 43.51 -9.73 8.79
N GLU A 122 43.06 -10.83 8.21
CA GLU A 122 43.53 -11.27 6.89
C GLU A 122 42.37 -11.68 6.01
N PHE A 123 42.35 -11.14 4.79
CA PHE A 123 41.41 -11.54 3.76
C PHE A 123 41.76 -12.95 3.26
N ILE A 124 40.79 -13.86 3.35
CA ILE A 124 40.99 -15.27 3.01
C ILE A 124 40.56 -15.54 1.58
N ALA A 125 39.32 -15.22 1.24
CA ALA A 125 38.74 -15.53 -0.06
C ALA A 125 37.49 -14.69 -0.33
N SER A 126 37.18 -14.45 -1.60
CA SER A 126 35.89 -13.90 -2.01
C SER A 126 35.04 -15.00 -2.61
N ILE A 127 33.81 -15.13 -2.13
CA ILE A 127 32.88 -16.17 -2.53
C ILE A 127 31.81 -15.55 -3.43
N LEU A 128 31.62 -16.17 -4.60
CA LEU A 128 30.65 -15.77 -5.60
C LEU A 128 29.53 -16.83 -5.70
N PRO A 129 28.30 -16.52 -5.26
CA PRO A 129 27.15 -17.37 -5.52
C PRO A 129 26.89 -17.46 -7.04
N VAL A 130 27.00 -18.66 -7.62
CA VAL A 130 26.82 -18.88 -9.08
C VAL A 130 25.34 -18.77 -9.48
N GLU A 131 24.44 -19.15 -8.58
CA GLU A 131 23.00 -18.98 -8.72
C GLU A 131 22.51 -18.01 -7.64
N LYS A 132 21.42 -17.26 -7.90
CA LYS A 132 20.72 -16.50 -6.86
C LYS A 132 20.18 -17.50 -5.83
N LEU A 133 20.98 -17.78 -4.80
CA LEU A 133 20.67 -18.78 -3.80
C LEU A 133 19.38 -18.41 -3.06
N THR A 134 19.09 -17.12 -2.94
CA THR A 134 17.85 -16.57 -2.38
C THR A 134 17.60 -15.15 -2.91
N THR A 135 16.34 -14.77 -3.14
CA THR A 135 15.95 -13.37 -3.37
C THR A 135 15.78 -12.71 -2.01
N TYR A 136 16.65 -11.77 -1.68
CA TYR A 136 16.55 -10.96 -0.47
C TYR A 136 16.05 -9.56 -0.85
N GLU A 137 14.87 -9.21 -0.38
CA GLU A 137 14.40 -7.82 -0.41
C GLU A 137 14.71 -7.19 0.95
N PRO A 138 15.51 -6.12 0.99
CA PRO A 138 15.77 -5.43 2.25
C PRO A 138 14.45 -4.88 2.80
N PRO A 139 14.24 -4.91 4.13
CA PRO A 139 13.01 -4.40 4.71
C PRO A 139 12.93 -2.89 4.47
N VAL A 140 11.92 -2.47 3.69
CA VAL A 140 11.62 -1.05 3.48
C VAL A 140 11.22 -0.43 4.82
N ARG A 141 12.10 0.41 5.37
CA ARG A 141 11.88 1.12 6.64
C ARG A 141 12.01 2.62 6.38
N LEU A 142 10.99 3.37 6.80
CA LEU A 142 10.97 4.85 6.77
C LEU A 142 10.90 5.49 5.37
N GLU A 143 10.57 4.74 4.32
CA GLU A 143 10.32 5.33 3.00
C GLU A 143 8.91 5.95 2.91
N ALA A 144 8.82 7.07 2.18
CA ALA A 144 7.56 7.71 1.87
C ALA A 144 6.73 6.79 0.97
N LYS A 145 5.49 6.48 1.37
CA LYS A 145 4.54 5.73 0.54
C LYS A 145 3.98 6.62 -0.56
N GLU A 146 3.54 5.99 -1.64
CA GLU A 146 2.85 6.69 -2.73
C GLU A 146 1.56 7.36 -2.26
N GLU A 147 1.25 8.52 -2.85
CA GLU A 147 0.03 9.28 -2.58
C GLU A 147 -1.20 8.53 -3.10
N ILE A 148 -2.18 8.29 -2.22
CA ILE A 148 -3.45 7.65 -2.59
C ILE A 148 -4.45 8.73 -3.03
N ARG A 149 -4.91 8.67 -4.29
CA ARG A 149 -5.95 9.56 -4.83
C ARG A 149 -7.27 8.82 -4.96
N HIS A 150 -8.34 9.36 -4.36
CA HIS A 150 -9.67 8.81 -4.50
C HIS A 150 -10.25 9.13 -5.89
N ILE A 151 -10.64 8.09 -6.64
CA ILE A 151 -11.28 8.24 -7.95
C ILE A 151 -12.79 8.28 -7.71
N PHE A 152 -13.40 9.45 -7.91
CA PHE A 152 -14.84 9.61 -7.84
C PHE A 152 -15.54 8.92 -9.01
N ARG A 153 -16.79 8.50 -8.77
CA ARG A 153 -17.65 7.98 -9.84
C ARG A 153 -17.91 9.09 -10.87
N GLN A 154 -17.88 8.72 -12.14
CA GLN A 154 -18.28 9.62 -13.21
C GLN A 154 -19.80 9.85 -13.16
N GLN A 155 -20.22 11.06 -13.50
CA GLN A 155 -21.62 11.40 -13.64
C GLN A 155 -22.24 10.60 -14.81
N GLU A 156 -23.42 10.03 -14.60
CA GLU A 156 -24.16 9.34 -15.66
C GLU A 156 -24.54 10.31 -16.79
N SER A 157 -24.49 9.83 -18.04
CA SER A 157 -24.86 10.64 -19.19
C SER A 157 -26.37 10.90 -19.22
N THR A 158 -26.75 12.18 -19.33
CA THR A 158 -28.16 12.60 -19.47
C THR A 158 -28.57 12.70 -20.93
N VAL A 159 -29.88 12.58 -21.20
CA VAL A 159 -30.47 12.72 -22.54
C VAL A 159 -30.25 14.15 -23.10
N PRO A 160 -30.07 14.33 -24.42
CA PRO A 160 -29.98 15.66 -25.03
C PRO A 160 -31.25 16.49 -24.80
N ALA A 161 -31.09 17.76 -24.41
CA ALA A 161 -32.20 18.66 -24.09
C ALA A 161 -33.22 18.82 -25.24
N GLY A 162 -32.75 18.83 -26.49
CA GLY A 162 -33.62 18.93 -27.66
C GLY A 162 -34.63 17.78 -27.77
N LEU A 163 -34.20 16.55 -27.45
CA LEU A 163 -35.09 15.39 -27.46
C LEU A 163 -36.13 15.50 -26.35
N SER A 164 -35.72 15.88 -25.13
CA SER A 164 -36.64 16.09 -24.01
C SER A 164 -37.70 17.15 -24.32
N LEU A 165 -37.33 18.25 -24.98
CA LEU A 165 -38.26 19.32 -25.37
C LEU A 165 -39.31 18.85 -26.38
N ILE A 166 -38.95 17.98 -27.33
CA ILE A 166 -39.92 17.41 -28.29
C ILE A 166 -40.99 16.61 -27.55
N PHE A 167 -40.61 15.77 -26.59
CA PHE A 167 -41.56 15.00 -25.80
C PHE A 167 -42.46 15.88 -24.93
N ILE A 168 -41.90 16.91 -24.28
CA ILE A 168 -42.70 17.90 -23.52
C ILE A 168 -43.71 18.60 -24.43
N GLY A 169 -43.27 19.02 -25.63
CA GLY A 169 -44.15 19.60 -26.65
C GLY A 169 -45.26 18.65 -27.10
N GLY A 170 -44.93 17.37 -27.30
CA GLY A 170 -45.91 16.33 -27.64
C GLY A 170 -46.97 16.14 -26.54
N ILE A 171 -46.55 16.08 -25.27
CA ILE A 171 -47.48 15.98 -24.13
C ILE A 171 -48.39 17.22 -24.05
N ALA A 172 -47.81 18.41 -24.21
CA ALA A 172 -48.58 19.66 -24.23
C ALA A 172 -49.58 19.72 -25.41
N ALA A 173 -49.19 19.23 -26.59
CA ALA A 173 -50.06 19.15 -27.76
C ALA A 173 -51.22 18.16 -27.55
N ILE A 174 -50.97 17.01 -26.93
CA ILE A 174 -52.02 16.04 -26.57
C ILE A 174 -52.99 16.66 -25.56
N LEU A 175 -52.50 17.36 -24.54
CA LEU A 175 -53.34 18.05 -23.57
C LEU A 175 -54.18 19.16 -24.23
N ALA A 176 -53.58 19.95 -25.12
CA ALA A 176 -54.30 20.96 -25.90
C ALA A 176 -55.38 20.32 -26.80
N GLY A 177 -55.05 19.20 -27.45
CA GLY A 177 -56.01 18.41 -28.23
C GLY A 177 -57.18 17.92 -27.39
N LEU A 178 -56.93 17.43 -26.17
CA LEU A 178 -57.98 17.05 -25.22
C LEU A 178 -58.91 18.24 -24.91
N LEU A 179 -58.34 19.41 -24.59
CA LEU A 179 -59.15 20.60 -24.30
C LEU A 179 -59.98 21.04 -25.52
N ILE A 180 -59.39 21.04 -26.72
CA ILE A 180 -60.09 21.38 -27.98
C ILE A 180 -61.21 20.37 -28.27
N THR A 181 -60.97 19.07 -28.09
CA THR A 181 -62.01 18.06 -28.35
C THR A 181 -63.19 18.20 -27.40
N TRP A 182 -62.95 18.54 -26.12
CA TRP A 182 -64.02 18.86 -25.19
C TRP A 182 -64.82 20.10 -25.60
N THR A 183 -64.18 21.12 -26.16
CA THR A 183 -64.90 22.32 -26.60
C THR A 183 -65.67 22.12 -27.89
N VAL A 184 -65.10 21.43 -28.87
CA VAL A 184 -65.75 21.14 -30.15
C VAL A 184 -66.93 20.18 -29.98
N SER A 185 -66.83 19.22 -29.06
CA SER A 185 -67.87 18.22 -28.82
C SER A 185 -68.99 18.68 -27.88
N ASP A 186 -68.95 19.94 -27.40
CA ASP A 186 -69.86 20.49 -26.37
C ASP A 186 -69.94 19.60 -25.11
N SER A 187 -68.82 18.94 -24.77
CA SER A 187 -68.76 17.95 -23.68
C SER A 187 -68.83 18.59 -22.29
N TYR A 188 -68.60 19.89 -22.18
CA TYR A 188 -68.75 20.60 -20.91
C TYR A 188 -70.21 21.03 -20.69
N ASN A 189 -70.90 20.43 -19.73
CA ASN A 189 -72.26 20.83 -19.38
C ASN A 189 -72.26 21.88 -18.25
N LEU A 190 -72.19 23.15 -18.64
CA LEU A 190 -72.33 24.28 -17.70
C LEU A 190 -73.79 24.70 -17.47
N LYS A 191 -74.73 24.13 -18.23
CA LYS A 191 -76.17 24.46 -18.14
C LYS A 191 -76.78 24.00 -16.81
N ASN A 192 -76.19 23.00 -16.18
CA ASN A 192 -76.60 22.48 -14.86
C ASN A 192 -75.95 23.19 -13.67
N PHE A 193 -75.22 24.29 -13.89
CA PHE A 193 -74.64 25.06 -12.79
C PHE A 193 -75.76 25.69 -11.94
N PRO A 194 -75.68 25.60 -10.60
CA PRO A 194 -76.79 26.00 -9.75
C PRO A 194 -77.14 27.49 -9.85
N SER A 195 -78.42 27.81 -10.03
CA SER A 195 -78.89 29.20 -10.14
C SER A 195 -79.08 29.90 -8.79
N SER A 196 -79.28 29.15 -7.70
CA SER A 196 -79.52 29.69 -6.35
C SER A 196 -78.21 30.11 -5.67
N SER A 197 -78.15 31.34 -5.12
CA SER A 197 -76.94 31.90 -4.48
C SER A 197 -76.36 31.03 -3.35
N CYS A 198 -77.22 30.40 -2.55
CA CYS A 198 -76.79 29.49 -1.48
C CYS A 198 -76.15 28.20 -2.02
N GLN A 199 -76.62 27.69 -3.15
CA GLN A 199 -76.05 26.48 -3.75
C GLN A 199 -74.74 26.80 -4.49
N LYS A 200 -74.66 27.94 -5.19
CA LYS A 200 -73.42 28.43 -5.82
C LYS A 200 -72.25 28.47 -4.85
N ILE A 201 -72.48 28.94 -3.61
CA ILE A 201 -71.42 29.04 -2.60
C ILE A 201 -70.76 27.68 -2.32
N TRP A 202 -71.55 26.61 -2.21
CA TRP A 202 -71.06 25.27 -1.92
C TRP A 202 -70.32 24.66 -3.10
N HIS A 203 -70.82 24.88 -4.32
CA HIS A 203 -70.16 24.43 -5.55
C HIS A 203 -68.81 25.14 -5.78
N VAL A 204 -68.76 26.45 -5.55
CA VAL A 204 -67.53 27.23 -5.64
C VAL A 204 -66.53 26.82 -4.57
N LEU A 205 -66.98 26.63 -3.32
CA LEU A 205 -66.11 26.15 -2.23
C LEU A 205 -65.55 24.75 -2.51
N PHE A 206 -66.38 23.86 -3.05
CA PHE A 206 -65.96 22.50 -3.40
C PHE A 206 -64.92 22.52 -4.53
N LEU A 207 -65.21 23.21 -5.65
CA LEU A 207 -64.25 23.33 -6.76
C LEU A 207 -62.97 24.05 -6.31
N GLY A 208 -63.09 25.12 -5.53
CA GLY A 208 -61.97 25.85 -4.95
C GLY A 208 -61.11 24.99 -4.02
N SER A 209 -61.71 24.06 -3.27
CA SER A 209 -60.95 23.11 -2.45
C SER A 209 -60.15 22.11 -3.29
N ILE A 210 -60.70 21.65 -4.42
CA ILE A 210 -59.99 20.76 -5.35
C ILE A 210 -58.79 21.49 -5.96
N VAL A 211 -59.02 22.68 -6.54
CA VAL A 211 -57.95 23.51 -7.11
C VAL A 211 -56.91 23.89 -6.05
N GLY A 212 -57.36 24.19 -4.83
CA GLY A 212 -56.48 24.50 -3.70
C GLY A 212 -55.60 23.33 -3.28
N LEU A 213 -56.13 22.10 -3.27
CA LEU A 213 -55.36 20.89 -2.99
C LEU A 213 -54.30 20.64 -4.08
N GLU A 214 -54.66 20.78 -5.36
CA GLU A 214 -53.69 20.69 -6.47
C GLU A 214 -52.59 21.74 -6.32
N GLY A 215 -52.94 22.98 -5.96
CA GLY A 215 -51.98 24.04 -5.69
C GLY A 215 -51.04 23.71 -4.52
N ILE A 216 -51.54 23.10 -3.44
CA ILE A 216 -50.73 22.63 -2.31
C ILE A 216 -49.76 21.52 -2.77
N PHE A 217 -50.19 20.60 -3.62
CA PHE A 217 -49.31 19.56 -4.16
C PHE A 217 -48.25 20.11 -5.11
N VAL A 218 -48.56 21.13 -5.91
CA VAL A 218 -47.56 21.86 -6.71
C VAL A 218 -46.53 22.54 -5.80
N GLN A 219 -46.97 23.20 -4.72
CA GLN A 219 -46.05 23.78 -3.73
C GLN A 219 -45.15 22.73 -3.07
N TYR A 220 -45.71 21.55 -2.78
CA TYR A 220 -44.93 20.42 -2.26
C TYR A 220 -43.88 19.94 -3.27
N TYR A 221 -44.25 19.78 -4.54
CA TYR A 221 -43.31 19.42 -5.61
C TYR A 221 -42.16 20.44 -5.76
N LEU A 222 -42.45 21.73 -5.57
CA LEU A 222 -41.45 22.81 -5.63
C LEU A 222 -40.55 22.90 -4.38
N GLY A 223 -40.80 22.09 -3.34
CA GLY A 223 -39.92 21.95 -2.18
C GLY A 223 -40.51 22.35 -0.83
N SER A 224 -41.84 22.48 -0.70
CA SER A 224 -42.46 22.69 0.62
C SER A 224 -42.25 21.47 1.54
N SER A 225 -42.14 21.72 2.84
CA SER A 225 -42.02 20.65 3.84
C SER A 225 -43.30 19.81 3.91
N ILE A 226 -43.14 18.50 4.11
CA ILE A 226 -44.26 17.56 4.22
C ILE A 226 -45.23 17.93 5.35
N PHE A 227 -44.74 18.46 6.48
CA PHE A 227 -45.60 18.85 7.60
C PHE A 227 -46.45 20.08 7.29
N ASP A 228 -45.89 21.05 6.57
CA ASP A 228 -46.61 22.25 6.12
C ASP A 228 -47.66 21.86 5.06
N THR A 229 -47.28 20.99 4.13
CA THR A 229 -48.19 20.43 3.13
C THR A 229 -49.34 19.68 3.80
N LEU A 230 -49.04 18.82 4.78
CA LEU A 230 -50.06 18.06 5.51
C LEU A 230 -51.01 18.96 6.30
N PHE A 231 -50.49 20.00 6.96
CA PHE A 231 -51.30 20.97 7.70
C PHE A 231 -52.23 21.76 6.76
N LYS A 232 -51.68 22.32 5.66
CA LYS A 232 -52.45 23.03 4.64
C LYS A 232 -53.50 22.13 3.98
N ALA A 233 -53.11 20.91 3.60
CA ALA A 233 -54.02 19.92 3.01
C ALA A 233 -55.10 19.46 3.99
N SER A 234 -54.80 19.36 5.28
CA SER A 234 -55.79 19.04 6.31
C SER A 234 -56.87 20.13 6.43
N ILE A 235 -56.47 21.40 6.40
CA ILE A 235 -57.41 22.54 6.44
C ILE A 235 -58.27 22.57 5.18
N VAL A 236 -57.64 22.61 3.99
CA VAL A 236 -58.35 22.71 2.71
C VAL A 236 -59.18 21.45 2.44
N GLY A 237 -58.66 20.27 2.80
CA GLY A 237 -59.35 19.00 2.69
C GLY A 237 -60.58 18.93 3.60
N SER A 238 -60.52 19.44 4.82
CA SER A 238 -61.69 19.51 5.72
C SER A 238 -62.80 20.41 5.13
N VAL A 239 -62.42 21.56 4.57
CA VAL A 239 -63.36 22.45 3.86
C VAL A 239 -63.97 21.72 2.64
N GLY A 240 -63.14 21.03 1.86
CA GLY A 240 -63.56 20.27 0.69
C GLY A 240 -64.50 19.11 1.02
N LEU A 241 -64.25 18.37 2.11
CA LEU A 241 -65.13 17.30 2.58
C LEU A 241 -66.52 17.84 2.96
N VAL A 242 -66.57 18.94 3.72
CA VAL A 242 -67.84 19.56 4.13
C VAL A 242 -68.58 20.13 2.92
N ALA A 243 -67.91 20.88 2.05
CA ALA A 243 -68.52 21.46 0.86
C ALA A 243 -68.98 20.38 -0.13
N GLY A 244 -68.14 19.37 -0.39
CA GLY A 244 -68.44 18.23 -1.25
C GLY A 244 -69.62 17.42 -0.75
N SER A 245 -69.70 17.16 0.57
CA SER A 245 -70.84 16.45 1.15
C SER A 245 -72.18 17.19 0.97
N ARG A 246 -72.17 18.53 0.88
CA ARG A 246 -73.37 19.33 0.61
C ARG A 246 -73.69 19.43 -0.89
N VAL A 247 -72.67 19.43 -1.74
CA VAL A 247 -72.83 19.43 -3.20
C VAL A 247 -73.37 18.09 -3.70
N LEU A 248 -72.80 16.97 -3.24
CA LEU A 248 -73.08 15.62 -3.74
C LEU A 248 -74.28 14.93 -3.07
N ARG A 249 -74.79 15.45 -1.96
CA ARG A 249 -75.98 14.90 -1.28
C ARG A 249 -77.29 15.23 -1.99
N ARG A 250 -77.27 16.16 -2.94
CA ARG A 250 -78.43 16.54 -3.75
C ARG A 250 -78.26 16.07 -5.17
#